data_AF-A0A7Y1X9Z2-F1
#
_entry.id   AF-A0A7Y1X9Z2-F1
#
_cell.length_a   1.000
_cell.length_b   1.000
_cell.length_c   1.000
_cell.angle_alpha   90.00
_cell.angle_beta   90.00
_cell.angle_gamma   90.00
#
_symmetry.space_group_name_H-M   'P 1'
#
loop_
_entity.id
_entity.type
_entity.pdbx_description
1 polymer ?
#
loop_
_entity_poly.entity_id
_entity_poly.type
_entity_poly.pdbx_seq_one_letter_code
_entity_poly.pdbx_strand_id
1 'polypeptide(L)'
;MKRIILTITVLALFSTACGSGDVGDAGPVTIPVDETSTTTTAPTGDTTTPTTQPADDDPADQLFVELFFIKEGLEARSVIRAVDTPDVATNAIRELIEGPTPAEQDTELSTAIPADTLLLGLTIDNGLATIDLSREFEVGGGSFNILSRLAQVVYTLTQFDTIDEVNFRLDGEPVTVFSGEGVLLENPVGRDDYATILPINPGPETPATEPWAQGDLPDVIGLDPDDLARVALVADDDVLNVRQDPTAASPIVGMLLPGVVVERTGPEEITGSSVWAQIETPQGSFWVNDRFLAAVVDSDEFANDDRVSDLLDEFAYLIANDGDLRLVTSRRGLYVSHHADPIRFSPDELQSILLDPTTYQWPSVAISPDDPEFDLLPAKTFAEAVADSFLSAYDDPDTVLTTNEPVEAGNGRPAEFAIPFEFESFNYVGVHDSGDNPDYDGLDWVTWYVSINYENGEPVVIGLTLDVWAP
;
A
#
# COMPACT_ATOMS: atom_id res chain seq x y z
N MET A 1 -4.84 -19.72 77.29
CA MET A 1 -6.08 -19.66 76.47
C MET A 1 -5.69 -19.16 75.08
N LYS A 2 -6.19 -19.84 74.04
CA LYS A 2 -5.67 -19.85 72.66
C LYS A 2 -5.64 -18.45 72.02
N ARG A 3 -4.51 -18.08 71.41
CA ARG A 3 -4.38 -16.93 70.50
C ARG A 3 -4.88 -17.37 69.12
N ILE A 4 -5.95 -16.75 68.64
CA ILE A 4 -6.49 -16.93 67.30
C ILE A 4 -5.69 -16.00 66.36
N ILE A 5 -4.97 -16.60 65.43
CA ILE A 5 -4.28 -15.91 64.33
C ILE A 5 -5.31 -15.74 63.22
N LEU A 6 -5.62 -14.49 62.89
CA LEU A 6 -6.49 -14.10 61.78
C LEU A 6 -5.62 -13.96 60.54
N THR A 7 -5.65 -14.95 59.65
CA THR A 7 -4.97 -14.90 58.35
C THR A 7 -5.84 -14.13 57.37
N ILE A 8 -5.43 -12.92 56.98
CA ILE A 8 -6.05 -12.16 55.90
C ILE A 8 -5.44 -12.66 54.59
N THR A 9 -6.23 -13.39 53.82
CA THR A 9 -5.90 -13.79 52.44
C THR A 9 -6.14 -12.59 51.53
N VAL A 10 -5.06 -11.96 51.04
CA VAL A 10 -5.12 -10.97 49.96
C VAL A 10 -5.30 -11.72 48.65
N LEU A 11 -6.50 -11.59 48.07
CA LEU A 11 -6.83 -12.11 46.75
C LEU A 11 -6.25 -11.13 45.72
N ALA A 12 -5.13 -11.50 45.08
CA ALA A 12 -4.58 -10.75 43.96
C ALA A 12 -5.49 -10.96 42.74
N LEU A 13 -6.20 -9.91 42.33
CA LEU A 13 -6.84 -9.85 41.02
C LEU A 13 -5.74 -9.84 39.96
N PHE A 14 -5.67 -10.89 39.15
CA PHE A 14 -5.01 -10.82 37.85
C PHE A 14 -5.93 -10.05 36.90
N SER A 15 -5.61 -8.79 36.65
CA SER A 15 -6.08 -8.09 35.46
C SER A 15 -5.33 -8.69 34.27
N THR A 16 -6.01 -9.52 33.49
CA THR A 16 -5.64 -9.82 32.11
C THR A 16 -5.67 -8.52 31.33
N ALA A 17 -4.50 -7.91 31.12
CA ALA A 17 -4.32 -6.92 30.09
C ALA A 17 -4.29 -7.69 28.76
N CYS A 18 -5.38 -7.61 27.98
CA CYS A 18 -5.29 -7.84 26.55
C CYS A 18 -4.41 -6.73 25.99
N GLY A 19 -3.15 -7.05 25.70
CA GLY A 19 -2.32 -6.21 24.85
C GLY A 19 -2.75 -6.48 23.42
N SER A 20 -3.53 -5.57 22.85
CA SER A 20 -3.61 -5.35 21.41
C SER A 20 -2.28 -4.75 20.99
N GLY A 21 -1.33 -5.62 20.61
CA GLY A 21 -0.12 -5.19 19.94
C GLY A 21 -0.46 -4.91 18.49
N ASP A 22 -0.74 -3.65 18.16
CA ASP A 22 -0.70 -3.20 16.77
C ASP A 22 0.77 -3.17 16.36
N VAL A 23 1.09 -4.03 15.40
CA VAL A 23 2.39 -4.10 14.74
C VAL A 23 2.23 -3.29 13.47
N GLY A 24 2.97 -2.18 13.35
CA GLY A 24 2.93 -1.34 12.15
C GLY A 24 3.14 -2.17 10.89
N ASP A 25 2.24 -1.99 9.91
CA ASP A 25 2.28 -2.75 8.67
C ASP A 25 3.55 -2.42 7.88
N ALA A 26 4.35 -3.44 7.58
CA ALA A 26 5.53 -3.33 6.72
C ALA A 26 5.16 -3.34 5.24
N GLY A 27 4.09 -2.61 4.91
CA GLY A 27 3.52 -2.54 3.57
C GLY A 27 4.42 -1.85 2.54
N PRO A 28 4.02 -1.93 1.27
CA PRO A 28 4.64 -1.19 0.18
C PRO A 28 4.30 0.32 0.29
N VAL A 29 5.01 1.17 -0.46
CA VAL A 29 4.83 2.65 -0.52
C VAL A 29 4.31 3.11 -1.87
N THR A 30 3.07 3.62 -1.89
CA THR A 30 2.41 4.15 -3.09
C THR A 30 3.23 5.29 -3.74
N ILE A 31 3.66 5.06 -4.97
CA ILE A 31 4.02 5.99 -6.02
C ILE A 31 2.76 6.77 -6.44
N PRO A 32 2.75 8.11 -6.45
CA PRO A 32 1.58 8.86 -6.89
C PRO A 32 1.31 8.65 -8.40
N VAL A 33 0.12 8.15 -8.76
CA VAL A 33 -0.42 8.22 -10.14
C VAL A 33 -1.38 9.40 -10.27
N ASP A 34 -1.22 10.16 -11.34
CA ASP A 34 -2.08 11.30 -11.67
C ASP A 34 -3.39 10.77 -12.32
N GLU A 35 -4.39 10.44 -11.51
CA GLU A 35 -5.71 10.04 -12.01
C GLU A 35 -6.55 11.25 -12.43
N THR A 36 -6.80 11.41 -13.73
CA THR A 36 -7.91 12.26 -14.21
C THR A 36 -8.72 11.53 -15.29
N SER A 37 -9.67 10.71 -14.87
CA SER A 37 -10.79 10.28 -15.73
C SER A 37 -11.93 11.30 -15.61
N THR A 38 -12.22 12.02 -16.70
CA THR A 38 -13.46 12.79 -16.83
C THR A 38 -14.32 12.27 -17.97
N THR A 39 -15.52 11.82 -17.59
CA THR A 39 -16.65 11.50 -18.46
C THR A 39 -17.12 12.72 -19.23
N THR A 40 -17.30 12.65 -20.56
CA THR A 40 -18.23 13.53 -21.31
C THR A 40 -18.68 12.92 -22.65
N THR A 41 -19.98 13.08 -22.89
CA THR A 41 -20.91 12.57 -23.91
C THR A 41 -20.55 12.84 -25.38
N ALA A 42 -20.93 11.88 -26.24
CA ALA A 42 -20.95 11.99 -27.71
C ALA A 42 -21.89 13.12 -28.22
N PRO A 43 -21.66 13.63 -29.46
CA PRO A 43 -22.36 13.03 -30.60
C PRO A 43 -21.58 12.95 -31.94
N THR A 44 -21.90 11.88 -32.68
CA THR A 44 -22.01 11.69 -34.14
C THR A 44 -21.20 12.57 -35.13
N GLY A 45 -20.37 11.92 -35.95
CA GLY A 45 -20.21 12.29 -37.37
C GLY A 45 -18.84 12.06 -38.02
N ASP A 46 -18.79 11.05 -38.89
CA ASP A 46 -17.97 10.89 -40.10
C ASP A 46 -16.46 10.56 -40.05
N THR A 47 -16.20 9.41 -40.68
CA THR A 47 -14.98 8.86 -41.28
C THR A 47 -13.95 9.87 -41.79
N THR A 48 -12.72 9.80 -41.24
CA THR A 48 -11.46 9.89 -42.02
C THR A 48 -10.31 9.19 -41.28
N THR A 49 -9.57 8.34 -41.98
CA THR A 49 -8.19 7.91 -41.63
C THR A 49 -7.24 8.88 -42.33
N PRO A 50 -6.25 9.50 -41.66
CA PRO A 50 -4.86 8.98 -41.73
C PRO A 50 -3.89 9.31 -40.55
N THR A 51 -2.96 8.38 -40.31
CA THR A 51 -1.51 8.56 -40.03
C THR A 51 -1.00 9.43 -38.85
N THR A 52 -0.39 8.73 -37.88
CA THR A 52 0.82 9.04 -37.05
C THR A 52 0.86 10.30 -36.16
N GLN A 53 0.91 10.09 -34.84
CA GLN A 53 1.89 10.70 -33.93
C GLN A 53 2.01 9.85 -32.62
N PRO A 54 3.23 9.55 -32.12
CA PRO A 54 3.40 9.01 -30.76
C PRO A 54 3.09 10.13 -29.77
N ALA A 55 2.22 9.87 -28.79
CA ALA A 55 2.19 10.67 -27.58
C ALA A 55 3.35 10.17 -26.71
N ASP A 56 4.39 10.97 -26.61
CA ASP A 56 5.32 10.92 -25.49
C ASP A 56 4.55 11.47 -24.28
N ASP A 57 4.10 10.59 -23.39
CA ASP A 57 3.79 10.95 -22.00
C ASP A 57 5.01 10.54 -21.17
N ASP A 58 5.87 11.52 -20.92
CA ASP A 58 7.00 11.44 -19.99
C ASP A 58 6.40 11.53 -18.58
N PRO A 59 6.66 10.59 -17.65
CA PRO A 59 6.19 10.70 -16.28
C PRO A 59 6.70 12.00 -15.66
N ALA A 60 5.84 12.73 -14.96
CA ALA A 60 6.24 13.95 -14.25
C ALA A 60 7.41 13.61 -13.31
N ASP A 61 8.55 14.28 -13.49
CA ASP A 61 9.73 14.12 -12.64
C ASP A 61 9.34 14.44 -11.18
N GLN A 62 9.23 13.45 -10.32
CA GLN A 62 9.08 13.63 -8.87
C GLN A 62 10.46 13.60 -8.20
N LEU A 63 10.60 14.32 -7.09
CA LEU A 63 11.81 14.28 -6.26
C LEU A 63 11.47 13.84 -4.84
N PHE A 64 12.32 12.98 -4.27
CA PHE A 64 12.23 12.61 -2.86
C PHE A 64 12.92 13.66 -1.98
N VAL A 65 12.20 14.15 -0.97
CA VAL A 65 12.65 15.17 -0.02
C VAL A 65 12.41 14.74 1.42
N GLU A 66 13.20 15.30 2.34
CA GLU A 66 13.06 15.09 3.78
C GLU A 66 12.08 16.10 4.39
N LEU A 67 11.05 15.64 5.08
CA LEU A 67 10.17 16.47 5.90
C LEU A 67 10.46 16.24 7.38
N PHE A 68 10.66 17.31 8.14
CA PHE A 68 11.03 17.21 9.55
C PHE A 68 9.81 17.35 10.47
N PHE A 69 9.48 16.27 11.19
CA PHE A 69 8.43 16.20 12.21
C PHE A 69 9.01 16.07 13.63
N ILE A 70 8.16 16.25 14.63
CA ILE A 70 8.53 16.15 16.05
C ILE A 70 8.29 14.72 16.53
N LYS A 71 9.35 14.03 16.93
CA LYS A 71 9.30 12.70 17.55
C LYS A 71 9.31 12.84 19.07
N GLU A 72 8.38 12.14 19.73
CA GLU A 72 8.29 12.07 21.21
C GLU A 72 8.22 13.44 21.91
N GLY A 73 7.85 14.49 21.18
CA GLY A 73 7.76 15.85 21.68
C GLY A 73 9.10 16.52 22.03
N LEU A 74 10.25 15.95 21.64
CA LEU A 74 11.57 16.42 22.10
C LEU A 74 12.61 16.57 20.98
N GLU A 75 12.44 15.88 19.86
CA GLU A 75 13.47 15.82 18.80
C GLU A 75 12.84 15.96 17.41
N ALA A 76 13.62 16.47 16.45
CA ALA A 76 13.23 16.47 15.04
C ALA A 76 13.64 15.14 14.39
N ARG A 77 12.73 14.56 13.62
CA ARG A 77 12.95 13.36 12.81
C ARG A 77 12.48 13.61 11.38
N SER A 78 13.31 13.26 10.40
CA SER A 78 12.93 13.32 9.00
C SER A 78 12.13 12.09 8.56
N VAL A 79 11.21 12.30 7.63
CA VAL A 79 10.56 11.27 6.81
C VAL A 79 10.76 11.63 5.35
N ILE A 80 10.84 10.62 4.48
CA ILE A 80 10.99 10.85 3.04
C ILE A 80 9.61 11.00 2.40
N ARG A 81 9.44 12.00 1.55
CA ARG A 81 8.24 12.24 0.74
C ARG A 81 8.59 12.47 -0.72
N ALA A 82 7.79 11.91 -1.62
CA ALA A 82 7.81 12.31 -3.02
C ALA A 82 7.09 13.67 -3.15
N VAL A 83 7.68 14.59 -3.91
CA VAL A 83 7.07 15.88 -4.25
C VAL A 83 7.24 16.17 -5.73
N ASP A 84 6.26 16.83 -6.34
CA ASP A 84 6.27 17.16 -7.76
C ASP A 84 7.37 18.16 -8.12
N THR A 85 7.88 18.07 -9.36
CA THR A 85 8.67 19.14 -10.01
C THR A 85 7.85 19.82 -11.11
N PRO A 86 8.09 21.12 -11.41
CA PRO A 86 9.00 22.05 -10.74
C PRO A 86 8.48 22.51 -9.36
N ASP A 87 9.24 23.35 -8.65
CA ASP A 87 8.89 23.94 -7.35
C ASP A 87 8.96 23.00 -6.12
N VAL A 88 9.89 22.03 -6.16
CA VAL A 88 10.19 21.07 -5.09
C VAL A 88 10.15 21.66 -3.67
N ALA A 89 10.79 22.79 -3.42
CA ALA A 89 10.82 23.40 -2.09
C ALA A 89 9.45 23.93 -1.64
N THR A 90 8.63 24.43 -2.57
CA THR A 90 7.25 24.84 -2.30
C THR A 90 6.39 23.63 -1.98
N ASN A 91 6.53 22.55 -2.74
CA ASN A 91 5.77 21.32 -2.53
C ASN A 91 6.16 20.64 -1.22
N ALA A 92 7.45 20.59 -0.87
CA ALA A 92 7.92 20.08 0.43
C ALA A 92 7.27 20.83 1.62
N ILE A 93 7.09 22.14 1.52
CA ILE A 93 6.41 22.91 2.57
C ILE A 93 4.91 22.63 2.63
N ARG A 94 4.25 22.39 1.49
CA ARG A 94 2.82 22.02 1.47
C ARG A 94 2.61 20.70 2.21
N GLU A 95 3.38 19.68 1.87
CA GLU A 95 3.38 18.39 2.56
C GLU A 95 3.68 18.52 4.06
N LEU A 96 4.66 19.36 4.43
CA LEU A 96 4.99 19.61 5.83
C LEU A 96 3.81 20.23 6.60
N ILE A 97 3.04 21.12 5.96
CA ILE A 97 1.86 21.77 6.54
C ILE A 97 0.70 20.79 6.70
N GLU A 98 0.51 19.89 5.74
CA GLU A 98 -0.49 18.80 5.85
C GLU A 98 -0.21 17.92 7.08
N GLY A 99 1.07 17.73 7.39
CA GLY A 99 1.51 17.11 8.63
C GLY A 99 1.81 15.62 8.48
N PRO A 100 2.13 14.93 9.59
CA PRO A 100 2.39 13.50 9.55
C PRO A 100 1.12 12.73 9.21
N THR A 101 1.25 11.68 8.41
CA THR A 101 0.16 10.73 8.11
C THR A 101 -0.29 9.99 9.37
N PRO A 102 -1.48 9.37 9.38
CA PRO A 102 -1.92 8.54 10.51
C PRO A 102 -0.88 7.46 10.91
N ALA A 103 -0.28 6.78 9.93
CA ALA A 103 0.75 5.77 10.17
C ALA A 103 2.03 6.34 10.83
N GLU A 104 2.42 7.57 10.47
CA GLU A 104 3.54 8.24 11.12
C GLU A 104 3.19 8.71 12.52
N GLN A 105 1.97 9.17 12.75
CA GLN A 105 1.48 9.52 14.08
C GLN A 105 1.50 8.32 15.03
N ASP A 106 1.25 7.11 14.52
CA ASP A 106 1.38 5.86 15.29
C ASP A 106 2.83 5.57 15.71
N THR A 107 3.81 6.16 15.00
CA THR A 107 5.23 6.16 15.39
C THR A 107 5.60 7.34 16.30
N GLU A 108 4.63 7.99 16.94
CA GLU A 108 4.79 9.17 17.79
C GLU A 108 5.44 10.37 17.09
N LEU A 109 5.29 10.45 15.76
CA LEU A 109 5.54 11.68 15.02
C LEU A 109 4.35 12.62 15.20
N SER A 110 4.66 13.89 15.35
CA SER A 110 3.69 14.95 15.55
C SER A 110 4.17 16.21 14.83
N THR A 111 3.26 17.14 14.59
CA THR A 111 3.61 18.46 14.08
C THR A 111 3.21 19.54 15.07
N ALA A 112 4.05 20.57 15.20
CA ALA A 112 3.66 21.78 15.93
C ALA A 112 2.99 22.81 15.01
N ILE A 113 2.92 22.57 13.71
CA ILE A 113 2.27 23.45 12.72
C ILE A 113 0.74 23.36 12.91
N PRO A 114 0.03 24.48 13.08
CA PRO A 114 -1.43 24.48 13.14
C PRO A 114 -2.06 24.02 11.83
N ALA A 115 -3.08 23.16 11.90
CA ALA A 115 -3.75 22.58 10.73
C ALA A 115 -4.36 23.62 9.77
N ASP A 116 -4.74 24.79 10.27
CA ASP A 116 -5.31 25.88 9.46
C ASP A 116 -4.22 26.79 8.81
N THR A 117 -2.94 26.43 8.92
CA THR A 117 -1.84 27.19 8.29
C THR A 117 -1.91 27.06 6.77
N LEU A 118 -1.76 28.18 6.06
CA LEU A 118 -1.68 28.19 4.60
C LEU A 118 -0.31 28.70 4.13
N LEU A 119 0.22 28.10 3.07
CA LEU A 119 1.37 28.65 2.34
C LEU A 119 0.90 29.71 1.34
N LEU A 120 1.27 30.97 1.59
CA LEU A 120 0.90 32.12 0.74
C LEU A 120 1.95 32.39 -0.34
N GLY A 121 3.21 32.06 -0.08
CA GLY A 121 4.28 32.17 -1.06
C GLY A 121 5.64 31.70 -0.55
N LEU A 122 6.50 31.31 -1.48
CA LEU A 122 7.91 30.98 -1.21
C LEU A 122 8.76 31.55 -2.34
N THR A 123 9.81 32.30 -1.99
CA THR A 123 10.79 32.80 -2.95
C THR A 123 12.19 32.49 -2.47
N ILE A 124 13.04 31.98 -3.36
CA ILE A 124 14.43 31.63 -3.05
C ILE A 124 15.35 32.53 -3.88
N ASP A 125 16.23 33.27 -3.22
CA ASP A 125 17.23 34.11 -3.87
C ASP A 125 18.52 34.11 -3.05
N ASN A 126 19.66 33.80 -3.70
CA ASN A 126 21.00 33.87 -3.11
C ASN A 126 21.15 33.18 -1.74
N GLY A 127 20.65 31.95 -1.58
CA GLY A 127 20.74 31.20 -0.30
C GLY A 127 19.64 31.55 0.70
N LEU A 128 18.78 32.54 0.42
CA LEU A 128 17.70 32.96 1.31
C LEU A 128 16.34 32.52 0.80
N ALA A 129 15.64 31.70 1.57
CA ALA A 129 14.23 31.41 1.35
C ALA A 129 13.36 32.39 2.13
N THR A 130 12.55 33.20 1.45
CA THR A 130 11.51 33.99 2.09
C THR A 130 10.18 33.26 1.96
N ILE A 131 9.64 32.80 3.09
CA ILE A 131 8.38 32.07 3.19
C ILE A 131 7.30 32.97 3.78
N ASP A 132 6.14 33.02 3.12
CA ASP A 132 4.95 33.75 3.55
C ASP A 132 3.86 32.74 3.90
N LEU A 133 3.43 32.75 5.17
CA LEU A 133 2.42 31.85 5.71
C LEU A 133 1.19 32.66 6.18
N SER A 134 0.05 32.01 6.33
CA SER A 134 -1.10 32.67 6.95
C SER A 134 -0.87 32.89 8.45
N ARG A 135 -1.55 33.90 9.03
CA ARG A 135 -1.41 34.25 10.45
C ARG A 135 -1.72 33.09 11.40
N GLU A 136 -2.51 32.09 11.01
CA GLU A 136 -2.79 30.89 11.80
C GLU A 136 -1.51 30.19 12.28
N PHE A 137 -0.41 30.29 11.52
CA PHE A 137 0.89 29.74 11.91
C PHE A 137 1.42 30.24 13.26
N GLU A 138 1.08 31.46 13.67
CA GLU A 138 1.53 32.05 14.94
C GLU A 138 0.67 31.67 16.15
N VAL A 139 -0.43 30.95 15.92
CA VAL A 139 -1.47 30.69 16.93
C VAL A 139 -1.23 29.36 17.66
N GLY A 140 -1.40 29.40 18.98
CA GLY A 140 -1.50 28.22 19.84
C GLY A 140 -0.16 27.55 20.20
N GLY A 141 -0.21 26.71 21.24
CA GLY A 141 0.96 26.02 21.77
C GLY A 141 1.72 26.81 22.85
N GLY A 142 2.55 26.13 23.63
CA GLY A 142 3.51 26.77 24.54
C GLY A 142 4.81 27.15 23.81
N SER A 143 5.73 27.81 24.51
CA SER A 143 6.98 28.35 23.91
C SER A 143 7.82 27.29 23.17
N PHE A 144 7.76 26.02 23.60
CA PHE A 144 8.38 24.91 22.86
C PHE A 144 7.73 24.69 21.49
N ASN A 145 6.41 24.50 21.41
CA ASN A 145 5.69 24.29 20.14
C ASN A 145 5.83 25.48 19.17
N ILE A 146 5.94 26.70 19.70
CA ILE A 146 6.21 27.91 18.89
C ILE A 146 7.59 27.85 18.24
N LEU A 147 8.61 27.39 18.95
CA LEU A 147 9.95 27.25 18.38
C LEU A 147 10.08 26.00 17.49
N SER A 148 9.43 24.90 17.87
CA SER A 148 9.48 23.65 17.12
C SER A 148 8.84 23.78 15.74
N ARG A 149 7.72 24.51 15.58
CA ARG A 149 7.13 24.73 14.24
C ARG A 149 8.03 25.55 13.33
N LEU A 150 8.76 26.54 13.87
CA LEU A 150 9.76 27.28 13.12
C LEU A 150 10.91 26.35 12.70
N ALA A 151 11.39 25.51 13.63
CA ALA A 151 12.44 24.53 13.37
C ALA A 151 12.06 23.54 12.26
N GLN A 152 10.83 23.02 12.26
CA GLN A 152 10.34 22.10 11.21
C GLN A 152 10.44 22.73 9.81
N VAL A 153 10.00 23.98 9.66
CA VAL A 153 10.09 24.72 8.39
C VAL A 153 11.53 24.96 7.99
N VAL A 154 12.38 25.42 8.92
CA VAL A 154 13.79 25.69 8.64
C VAL A 154 14.55 24.43 8.25
N TYR A 155 14.36 23.32 8.97
CA TYR A 155 15.02 22.05 8.64
C TYR A 155 14.57 21.51 7.29
N THR A 156 13.29 21.65 6.95
CA THR A 156 12.76 21.21 5.66
C THR A 156 13.29 22.08 4.51
N LEU A 157 13.38 23.40 4.66
CA LEU A 157 13.90 24.27 3.59
C LEU A 157 15.43 24.19 3.44
N THR A 158 16.16 24.12 4.55
CA THR A 158 17.63 24.05 4.54
C THR A 158 18.16 22.65 4.25
N GLN A 159 17.31 21.72 3.80
CA GLN A 159 17.76 20.46 3.19
C GLN A 159 18.34 20.69 1.78
N PHE A 160 17.86 21.73 1.09
CA PHE A 160 18.29 22.04 -0.26
C PHE A 160 19.59 22.86 -0.18
N ASP A 161 20.65 22.37 -0.82
CA ASP A 161 21.97 23.03 -0.86
C ASP A 161 21.95 24.50 -1.34
N THR A 162 20.86 24.91 -1.99
CA THR A 162 20.65 26.29 -2.46
C THR A 162 20.01 27.22 -1.42
N ILE A 163 19.69 26.72 -0.21
CA ILE A 163 19.00 27.47 0.85
C ILE A 163 19.77 27.32 2.16
N ASP A 164 20.40 28.41 2.60
CA ASP A 164 21.14 28.48 3.86
C ASP A 164 20.28 29.01 5.01
N GLU A 165 19.41 29.98 4.72
CA GLU A 165 18.62 30.72 5.73
C GLU A 165 17.17 30.91 5.29
N VAL A 166 16.28 31.07 6.27
CA VAL A 166 14.84 31.28 6.08
C VAL A 166 14.40 32.59 6.72
N ASN A 167 13.63 33.37 5.98
CA ASN A 167 12.99 34.60 6.45
C ASN A 167 11.47 34.46 6.41
N PHE A 168 10.79 34.75 7.52
CA PHE A 168 9.37 34.51 7.69
C PHE A 168 8.53 35.79 7.48
N ARG A 169 7.41 35.63 6.76
CA ARG A 169 6.33 36.62 6.63
C ARG A 169 5.00 35.98 7.04
N LEU A 170 4.10 36.80 7.57
CA LEU A 170 2.72 36.41 7.85
C LEU A 170 1.74 37.37 7.19
N ASP A 171 0.83 36.84 6.38
CA ASP A 171 -0.11 37.63 5.55
C ASP A 171 0.60 38.72 4.72
N GLY A 172 1.80 38.43 4.21
CA GLY A 172 2.61 39.39 3.47
C GLY A 172 3.35 40.43 4.32
N GLU A 173 3.29 40.38 5.64
CA GLU A 173 4.05 41.31 6.51
C GLU A 173 5.29 40.64 7.10
N PRO A 174 6.47 41.31 7.12
CA PRO A 174 7.65 40.78 7.79
C PRO A 174 7.42 40.54 9.28
N VAL A 175 7.85 39.38 9.77
CA VAL A 175 7.74 39.04 11.19
C VAL A 175 9.03 39.43 11.91
N THR A 176 8.99 40.46 12.76
CA THR A 176 10.12 40.79 13.65
C THR A 176 9.99 40.15 15.02
N VAL A 177 8.75 39.92 15.46
CA VAL A 177 8.40 39.26 16.72
C VAL A 177 7.33 38.23 16.40
N PHE A 178 7.64 36.96 16.57
CA PHE A 178 6.75 35.85 16.30
C PHE A 178 6.02 35.41 17.57
N SER A 179 4.69 35.32 17.46
CA SER A 179 3.75 34.99 18.55
C SER A 179 3.75 35.97 19.75
N GLY A 180 2.81 35.76 20.68
CA GLY A 180 2.74 36.51 21.95
C GLY A 180 3.88 36.20 22.95
N GLU A 181 4.69 35.18 22.68
CA GLU A 181 5.83 34.76 23.52
C GLU A 181 7.11 35.57 23.25
N GLY A 182 7.13 36.39 22.19
CA GLY A 182 8.23 37.32 21.95
C GLY A 182 9.46 36.72 21.27
N VAL A 183 9.30 35.70 20.42
CA VAL A 183 10.42 35.12 19.65
C VAL A 183 10.89 36.14 18.62
N LEU A 184 12.16 36.55 18.68
CA LEU A 184 12.70 37.55 17.77
C LEU A 184 13.12 36.90 16.45
N LEU A 185 12.54 37.36 15.34
CA LEU A 185 12.86 36.95 13.96
C LEU A 185 13.36 38.16 13.14
N GLU A 186 14.13 39.05 13.78
CA GLU A 186 14.62 40.28 13.13
C GLU A 186 15.61 40.02 11.98
N ASN A 187 16.22 38.84 11.94
CA ASN A 187 17.13 38.40 10.87
C ASN A 187 16.67 37.02 10.36
N PRO A 188 17.08 36.62 9.14
CA PRO A 188 16.94 35.24 8.69
C PRO A 188 17.52 34.25 9.69
N VAL A 189 16.91 33.07 9.75
CA VAL A 189 17.28 31.99 10.67
C VAL A 189 17.73 30.75 9.90
N GLY A 190 18.72 30.07 10.42
CA GLY A 190 19.29 28.84 9.85
C GLY A 190 19.09 27.63 10.76
N ARG A 191 19.52 26.46 10.27
CA ARG A 191 19.39 25.18 10.99
C ARG A 191 20.02 25.22 12.38
N ASP A 192 21.18 25.87 12.53
CA ASP A 192 21.90 25.95 13.80
C ASP A 192 21.14 26.73 14.89
N ASP A 193 20.23 27.64 14.52
CA ASP A 193 19.44 28.42 15.48
C ASP A 193 18.47 27.54 16.29
N TYR A 194 18.09 26.38 15.73
CA TYR A 194 17.12 25.47 16.34
C TYR A 194 17.72 24.17 16.88
N ALA A 195 19.01 23.91 16.61
CA ALA A 195 19.68 22.64 16.96
C ALA A 195 19.66 22.31 18.46
N THR A 196 19.55 23.32 19.33
CA THR A 196 19.46 23.13 20.80
C THR A 196 18.02 23.05 21.33
N ILE A 197 17.04 23.46 20.52
CA ILE A 197 15.62 23.49 20.88
C ILE A 197 14.94 22.21 20.43
N LEU A 198 15.14 21.86 19.16
CA LEU A 198 14.61 20.66 18.53
C LEU A 198 15.78 19.95 17.83
N PRO A 199 16.65 19.26 18.58
CA PRO A 199 17.81 18.60 17.99
C PRO A 199 17.36 17.58 16.95
N ILE A 200 18.05 17.57 15.81
CA ILE A 200 17.83 16.56 14.78
C ILE A 200 18.47 15.27 15.29
N ASN A 201 17.64 14.28 15.55
CA ASN A 201 18.11 12.93 15.79
C ASN A 201 17.93 12.15 14.48
N PRO A 202 19.02 11.80 13.76
CA PRO A 202 18.92 11.07 12.50
C PRO A 202 18.31 9.66 12.67
N GLY A 203 17.95 9.24 13.89
CA GLY A 203 17.61 7.85 14.17
C GLY A 203 18.83 6.96 14.05
N PRO A 204 18.68 5.62 14.09
CA PRO A 204 19.67 4.79 13.42
C PRO A 204 19.82 5.31 11.99
N GLU A 205 21.04 5.71 11.63
CA GLU A 205 21.34 6.22 10.29
C GLU A 205 20.68 5.29 9.27
N THR A 206 19.76 5.82 8.46
CA THR A 206 19.61 5.27 7.12
C THR A 206 20.91 5.68 6.45
N PRO A 207 21.84 4.77 6.13
CA PRO A 207 22.88 5.14 5.20
C PRO A 207 22.10 5.57 3.95
N ALA A 208 22.20 6.85 3.58
CA ALA A 208 21.82 7.30 2.25
C ALA A 208 22.85 6.72 1.26
N THR A 209 22.86 5.39 1.13
CA THR A 209 23.07 4.80 -0.18
C THR A 209 21.83 5.16 -0.96
N GLU A 210 21.97 5.96 -2.02
CA GLU A 210 20.90 6.09 -2.98
C GLU A 210 20.34 4.69 -3.28
N PRO A 211 19.01 4.49 -3.22
CA PRO A 211 18.41 3.24 -3.64
C PRO A 211 18.96 2.90 -5.02
N TRP A 212 19.51 1.70 -5.17
CA TRP A 212 20.02 1.23 -6.46
C TRP A 212 18.89 1.24 -7.49
N ALA A 213 19.23 1.45 -8.77
CA ALA A 213 18.22 1.41 -9.82
C ALA A 213 17.78 -0.04 -10.05
N GLN A 214 16.52 -0.28 -10.43
CA GLN A 214 16.00 -1.65 -10.67
C GLN A 214 16.89 -2.49 -11.61
N GLY A 215 17.53 -1.84 -12.60
CA GLY A 215 18.45 -2.50 -13.53
C GLY A 215 19.80 -2.91 -12.95
N ASP A 216 20.12 -2.51 -11.72
CA ASP A 216 21.35 -2.88 -11.03
C ASP A 216 21.22 -4.22 -10.29
N LEU A 217 20.00 -4.76 -10.15
CA LEU A 217 19.71 -6.02 -9.45
C LEU A 217 20.58 -7.18 -9.97
N PRO A 218 21.01 -8.11 -9.09
CA PRO A 218 21.71 -9.31 -9.50
C PRO A 218 20.92 -10.11 -10.54
N ASP A 219 21.64 -10.67 -11.52
CA ASP A 219 21.04 -11.55 -12.53
C ASP A 219 20.60 -12.87 -11.89
N VAL A 220 19.32 -13.21 -12.06
CA VAL A 220 18.70 -14.43 -11.53
C VAL A 220 18.71 -15.59 -12.54
N ILE A 221 19.20 -15.36 -13.77
CA ILE A 221 19.21 -16.38 -14.82
C ILE A 221 20.07 -17.58 -14.42
N GLY A 222 19.45 -18.76 -14.38
CA GLY A 222 20.11 -20.03 -14.11
C GLY A 222 20.27 -20.37 -12.64
N LEU A 223 19.69 -19.57 -11.73
CA LEU A 223 19.49 -19.94 -10.33
C LEU A 223 18.40 -21.01 -10.21
N ASP A 224 18.36 -21.67 -9.05
CA ASP A 224 17.32 -22.64 -8.72
C ASP A 224 15.98 -21.90 -8.56
N PRO A 225 14.89 -22.30 -9.24
CA PRO A 225 13.57 -21.67 -9.09
C PRO A 225 13.07 -21.61 -7.64
N ASP A 226 13.45 -22.59 -6.80
CA ASP A 226 13.08 -22.62 -5.38
C ASP A 226 13.76 -21.50 -4.56
N ASP A 227 14.89 -20.97 -5.07
CA ASP A 227 15.60 -19.83 -4.48
C ASP A 227 15.09 -18.49 -5.05
N LEU A 228 14.09 -18.48 -5.93
CA LEU A 228 13.56 -17.25 -6.54
C LEU A 228 12.24 -16.82 -5.91
N ALA A 229 12.04 -15.51 -5.82
CA ALA A 229 10.77 -14.90 -5.46
C ALA A 229 10.43 -13.74 -6.40
N ARG A 230 9.14 -13.62 -6.73
CA ARG A 230 8.58 -12.50 -7.47
C ARG A 230 7.89 -11.52 -6.52
N VAL A 231 8.09 -10.23 -6.71
CA VAL A 231 7.33 -9.21 -5.98
C VAL A 231 5.88 -9.24 -6.45
N ALA A 232 4.96 -9.46 -5.52
CA ALA A 232 3.52 -9.62 -5.78
C ALA A 232 2.71 -8.91 -4.70
N LEU A 233 1.41 -8.71 -4.94
CA LEU A 233 0.51 -8.00 -4.01
C LEU A 233 0.92 -6.54 -3.73
N VAL A 234 1.61 -5.93 -4.69
CA VAL A 234 2.00 -4.52 -4.69
C VAL A 234 1.28 -3.88 -5.87
N ALA A 235 0.60 -2.75 -5.64
CA ALA A 235 -0.09 -2.01 -6.69
C ALA A 235 0.88 -1.51 -7.76
N ASP A 236 0.38 -1.21 -8.96
CA ASP A 236 1.19 -0.74 -10.10
C ASP A 236 1.89 0.58 -9.80
N ASP A 237 1.23 1.36 -8.97
CA ASP A 237 1.68 2.60 -8.42
C ASP A 237 2.35 2.43 -7.07
N ASP A 238 2.99 1.31 -6.78
CA ASP A 238 3.54 1.06 -5.45
C ASP A 238 4.87 0.29 -5.55
N VAL A 239 5.70 0.34 -4.51
CA VAL A 239 6.97 -0.37 -4.40
C VAL A 239 7.09 -1.15 -3.10
N LEU A 240 7.71 -2.34 -3.19
CA LEU A 240 8.10 -3.10 -2.02
C LEU A 240 9.39 -2.54 -1.40
N ASN A 241 9.30 -2.14 -0.14
CA ASN A 241 10.46 -1.68 0.64
C ASN A 241 11.47 -2.80 0.92
N VAL A 242 12.74 -2.56 0.63
CA VAL A 242 13.89 -3.38 1.07
C VAL A 242 14.52 -2.71 2.29
N ARG A 243 14.72 -3.47 3.36
CA ARG A 243 15.12 -2.96 4.68
C ARG A 243 16.41 -3.56 5.19
N GLN A 244 17.12 -2.78 6.01
CA GLN A 244 18.40 -3.17 6.57
C GLN A 244 18.31 -4.38 7.51
N ASP A 245 17.23 -4.45 8.29
CA ASP A 245 16.90 -5.51 9.27
C ASP A 245 15.45 -5.99 9.05
N PRO A 246 15.08 -7.20 9.51
CA PRO A 246 13.76 -7.78 9.30
C PRO A 246 12.70 -7.17 10.21
N THR A 247 12.44 -5.87 10.08
CA THR A 247 11.41 -5.16 10.84
C THR A 247 10.94 -3.90 10.11
N ALA A 248 9.66 -3.57 10.26
CA ALA A 248 9.03 -2.40 9.63
C ALA A 248 9.71 -1.08 10.05
N ALA A 249 10.30 -1.05 11.25
CA ALA A 249 11.00 0.11 11.79
C ALA A 249 12.44 0.25 11.27
N SER A 250 12.96 -0.75 10.54
CA SER A 250 14.33 -0.73 10.03
C SER A 250 14.44 0.23 8.83
N PRO A 251 15.57 0.93 8.67
CA PRO A 251 15.84 1.78 7.52
C PRO A 251 15.56 1.09 6.18
N ILE A 252 14.96 1.84 5.26
CA ILE A 252 14.80 1.41 3.87
C ILE A 252 16.14 1.63 3.16
N VAL A 253 16.64 0.60 2.50
CA VAL A 253 17.93 0.57 1.79
C VAL A 253 17.77 0.32 0.29
N GLY A 254 16.54 0.08 -0.17
CA GLY A 254 16.20 -0.17 -1.56
C GLY A 254 14.69 -0.33 -1.72
N MET A 255 14.25 -0.43 -2.97
CA MET A 255 12.84 -0.60 -3.33
C MET A 255 12.78 -1.59 -4.49
N LEU A 256 11.70 -2.36 -4.58
CA LEU A 256 11.45 -3.28 -5.68
C LEU A 256 10.12 -2.93 -6.34
N LEU A 257 10.12 -2.85 -7.67
CA LEU A 257 8.88 -2.72 -8.43
C LEU A 257 8.08 -4.03 -8.40
N PRO A 258 6.75 -3.96 -8.60
CA PRO A 258 5.91 -5.13 -8.80
C PRO A 258 6.45 -6.03 -9.93
N GLY A 259 6.31 -7.35 -9.77
CA GLY A 259 6.73 -8.34 -10.76
C GLY A 259 8.24 -8.59 -10.85
N VAL A 260 9.08 -7.79 -10.18
CA VAL A 260 10.53 -8.00 -10.12
C VAL A 260 10.84 -9.36 -9.48
N VAL A 261 11.79 -10.09 -10.06
CA VAL A 261 12.27 -11.37 -9.51
C VAL A 261 13.59 -11.16 -8.80
N VAL A 262 13.70 -11.69 -7.59
CA VAL A 262 14.89 -11.62 -6.74
C VAL A 262 15.29 -13.01 -6.24
N GLU A 263 16.59 -13.18 -5.96
CA GLU A 263 17.10 -14.37 -5.27
C GLU A 263 16.84 -14.24 -3.76
N ARG A 264 16.22 -15.25 -3.16
CA ARG A 264 16.14 -15.46 -1.72
C ARG A 264 17.44 -16.11 -1.27
N THR A 265 18.13 -15.49 -0.31
CA THR A 265 19.41 -16.05 0.17
C THR A 265 19.22 -17.18 1.20
N GLY A 266 17.97 -17.43 1.62
CA GLY A 266 17.58 -18.53 2.50
C GLY A 266 17.13 -18.13 3.91
N PRO A 267 17.74 -17.14 4.60
CA PRO A 267 17.27 -16.70 5.91
C PRO A 267 15.85 -16.12 5.90
N GLU A 268 15.03 -16.60 6.84
CA GLU A 268 13.75 -16.03 7.21
C GLU A 268 13.77 -15.62 8.69
N GLU A 269 13.15 -14.49 9.02
CA GLU A 269 12.99 -14.04 10.40
C GLU A 269 11.55 -13.61 10.66
N ILE A 270 11.03 -13.99 11.82
CA ILE A 270 9.69 -13.58 12.27
C ILE A 270 9.86 -12.44 13.26
N THR A 271 9.38 -11.26 12.88
CA THR A 271 9.40 -10.07 13.74
C THR A 271 7.99 -9.52 13.88
N GLY A 272 7.48 -9.55 15.12
CA GLY A 272 6.08 -9.24 15.39
C GLY A 272 5.16 -10.30 14.78
N SER A 273 4.22 -9.88 13.92
CA SER A 273 3.32 -10.76 13.17
C SER A 273 3.78 -11.06 11.74
N SER A 274 4.86 -10.42 11.29
CA SER A 274 5.33 -10.51 9.90
C SER A 274 6.49 -11.50 9.77
N VAL A 275 6.51 -12.22 8.65
CA VAL A 275 7.65 -13.00 8.19
C VAL A 275 8.46 -12.13 7.25
N TRP A 276 9.78 -12.12 7.43
CA TRP A 276 10.72 -11.38 6.62
C TRP A 276 11.63 -12.35 5.92
N ALA A 277 11.84 -12.14 4.62
CA ALA A 277 12.75 -12.92 3.80
C ALA A 277 13.99 -12.09 3.47
N GLN A 278 15.16 -12.70 3.60
CA GLN A 278 16.38 -12.09 3.11
C GLN A 278 16.53 -12.34 1.60
N ILE A 279 16.87 -11.30 0.87
CA ILE A 279 17.07 -11.30 -0.58
C ILE A 279 18.45 -10.77 -0.93
N GLU A 280 18.98 -11.17 -2.08
CA GLU A 280 20.23 -10.62 -2.62
C GLU A 280 19.97 -9.31 -3.36
N THR A 281 20.80 -8.30 -3.11
CA THR A 281 20.73 -6.98 -3.75
C THR A 281 22.11 -6.53 -4.23
N PRO A 282 22.22 -5.45 -5.02
CA PRO A 282 23.51 -4.97 -5.53
C PRO A 282 24.49 -4.56 -4.41
N GLN A 283 23.97 -4.22 -3.24
CA GLN A 283 24.73 -3.76 -2.09
C GLN A 283 24.92 -4.85 -1.01
N GLY A 284 24.51 -6.09 -1.30
CA GLY A 284 24.52 -7.23 -0.39
C GLY A 284 23.11 -7.70 -0.03
N SER A 285 23.00 -8.57 0.97
CA SER A 285 21.72 -9.21 1.31
C SER A 285 20.92 -8.39 2.35
N PHE A 286 19.65 -8.11 2.05
CA PHE A 286 18.75 -7.29 2.87
C PHE A 286 17.36 -7.91 2.97
N TRP A 287 16.44 -7.29 3.71
CA TRP A 287 15.19 -7.91 4.11
C TRP A 287 13.98 -7.27 3.46
N VAL A 288 13.04 -8.10 3.01
CA VAL A 288 11.72 -7.66 2.54
C VAL A 288 10.64 -8.40 3.33
N ASN A 289 9.45 -7.83 3.41
CA ASN A 289 8.33 -8.52 4.01
C ASN A 289 7.87 -9.66 3.08
N ASP A 290 7.92 -10.89 3.58
CA ASP A 290 7.58 -12.10 2.81
C ASP A 290 6.15 -12.08 2.27
N ARG A 291 5.24 -11.33 2.90
CA ARG A 291 3.85 -11.17 2.41
C ARG A 291 3.80 -10.77 0.94
N PHE A 292 4.79 -10.01 0.46
CA PHE A 292 4.86 -9.47 -0.90
C PHE A 292 5.75 -10.28 -1.84
N LEU A 293 6.11 -11.50 -1.47
CA LEU A 293 6.89 -12.41 -2.30
C LEU A 293 6.07 -13.62 -2.72
N ALA A 294 5.98 -13.89 -4.01
CA ALA A 294 5.38 -15.10 -4.58
C ALA A 294 6.47 -16.05 -5.08
N ALA A 295 6.20 -17.35 -5.02
CA ALA A 295 7.07 -18.33 -5.65
C ALA A 295 7.09 -18.13 -7.19
N VAL A 296 8.23 -18.36 -7.82
CA VAL A 296 8.36 -18.30 -9.27
C VAL A 296 8.10 -19.68 -9.85
N VAL A 297 6.92 -19.89 -10.44
CA VAL A 297 6.55 -21.14 -11.11
C VAL A 297 6.29 -20.86 -12.59
N ASP A 298 6.96 -21.59 -13.46
CA ASP A 298 6.79 -21.48 -14.91
C ASP A 298 5.36 -21.87 -15.33
N SER A 299 4.82 -21.21 -16.35
CA SER A 299 3.45 -21.44 -16.82
C SER A 299 3.23 -22.87 -17.30
N ASP A 300 4.22 -23.48 -17.99
CA ASP A 300 4.10 -24.86 -18.43
C ASP A 300 4.18 -25.82 -17.23
N GLU A 301 5.03 -25.53 -16.24
CA GLU A 301 5.09 -26.33 -15.01
C GLU A 301 3.78 -26.28 -14.24
N PHE A 302 3.23 -25.08 -14.04
CA PHE A 302 1.93 -24.86 -13.41
C PHE A 302 0.80 -25.61 -14.14
N ALA A 303 0.74 -25.50 -15.47
CA ALA A 303 -0.28 -26.15 -16.28
C ALA A 303 -0.22 -27.70 -16.24
N ASN A 304 0.93 -28.27 -15.86
CA ASN A 304 1.12 -29.72 -15.74
C ASN A 304 1.10 -30.22 -14.27
N ASP A 305 0.78 -29.36 -13.30
CA ASP A 305 0.71 -29.74 -11.89
C ASP A 305 -0.71 -30.21 -11.51
N ASP A 306 -0.90 -31.55 -11.47
CA ASP A 306 -2.18 -32.19 -11.10
C ASP A 306 -2.72 -31.72 -9.73
N ARG A 307 -1.86 -31.24 -8.82
CA ARG A 307 -2.27 -30.74 -7.51
C ARG A 307 -3.09 -29.45 -7.60
N VAL A 308 -2.95 -28.69 -8.68
CA VAL A 308 -3.75 -27.48 -8.91
C VAL A 308 -5.21 -27.87 -9.17
N SER A 309 -5.47 -28.93 -9.96
CA SER A 309 -6.83 -29.44 -10.12
C SER A 309 -7.38 -30.06 -8.84
N ASP A 310 -6.57 -30.82 -8.09
CA ASP A 310 -6.99 -31.38 -6.80
C ASP A 310 -7.36 -30.26 -5.79
N LEU A 311 -6.62 -29.14 -5.82
CA LEU A 311 -6.88 -27.96 -4.99
C LEU A 311 -8.23 -27.32 -5.32
N LEU A 312 -8.58 -27.18 -6.61
CA LEU A 312 -9.87 -26.61 -7.02
C LEU A 312 -11.04 -27.52 -6.61
N ASP A 313 -10.88 -28.84 -6.76
CA ASP A 313 -11.87 -29.81 -6.30
C ASP A 313 -12.07 -29.74 -4.78
N GLU A 314 -10.97 -29.60 -4.00
CA GLU A 314 -11.06 -29.45 -2.55
C GLU A 314 -11.68 -28.11 -2.15
N PHE A 315 -11.34 -27.01 -2.84
CA PHE A 315 -11.94 -25.70 -2.62
C PHE A 315 -13.46 -25.70 -2.87
N ALA A 316 -13.91 -26.25 -4.00
CA ALA A 316 -15.32 -26.40 -4.32
C ALA A 316 -16.04 -27.31 -3.30
N TYR A 317 -15.40 -28.41 -2.89
CA TYR A 317 -15.93 -29.31 -1.86
C TYR A 317 -16.12 -28.60 -0.51
N LEU A 318 -15.15 -27.80 -0.07
CA LEU A 318 -15.24 -27.05 1.18
C LEU A 318 -16.35 -25.99 1.11
N ILE A 319 -16.46 -25.25 0.00
CA ILE A 319 -17.58 -24.32 -0.23
C ILE A 319 -18.93 -25.04 -0.11
N ALA A 320 -19.11 -26.16 -0.82
CA ALA A 320 -20.37 -26.90 -0.84
C ALA A 320 -20.78 -27.50 0.51
N ASN A 321 -19.87 -27.57 1.48
CA ASN A 321 -20.08 -28.21 2.77
C ASN A 321 -19.82 -27.29 3.99
N ASP A 322 -19.81 -25.96 3.79
CA ASP A 322 -19.55 -24.97 4.85
C ASP A 322 -18.22 -25.23 5.60
N GLY A 323 -17.20 -25.64 4.85
CA GLY A 323 -15.88 -26.04 5.35
C GLY A 323 -14.96 -24.88 5.78
N ASP A 324 -13.85 -25.22 6.42
CA ASP A 324 -12.80 -24.28 6.82
C ASP A 324 -11.90 -23.97 5.61
N LEU A 325 -12.04 -22.78 5.01
CA LEU A 325 -11.32 -22.42 3.78
C LEU A 325 -9.80 -22.26 3.99
N ARG A 326 -9.33 -22.10 5.23
CA ARG A 326 -7.89 -22.01 5.54
C ARG A 326 -7.08 -23.24 5.14
N LEU A 327 -7.75 -24.37 4.88
CA LEU A 327 -7.12 -25.61 4.46
C LEU A 327 -6.56 -25.56 3.04
N VAL A 328 -7.11 -24.68 2.20
CA VAL A 328 -6.82 -24.57 0.77
C VAL A 328 -6.43 -23.16 0.34
N THR A 329 -6.62 -22.16 1.21
CA THR A 329 -6.21 -20.78 0.94
C THR A 329 -4.84 -20.46 1.56
N SER A 330 -4.14 -19.49 0.99
CA SER A 330 -2.87 -18.97 1.48
C SER A 330 -2.89 -18.58 2.96
N ARG A 331 -1.74 -18.75 3.63
CA ARG A 331 -1.52 -18.21 4.99
C ARG A 331 -1.69 -16.68 5.07
N ARG A 332 -1.65 -16.00 3.91
CA ARG A 332 -1.83 -14.56 3.77
C ARG A 332 -3.31 -14.16 3.70
N GLY A 333 -4.24 -15.11 3.75
CA GLY A 333 -5.67 -14.89 3.56
C GLY A 333 -6.08 -15.09 2.11
N LEU A 334 -7.33 -14.73 1.82
CA LEU A 334 -7.94 -14.83 0.49
C LEU A 334 -8.32 -13.43 0.05
N TYR A 335 -7.91 -13.05 -1.14
CA TYR A 335 -8.29 -11.77 -1.72
C TYR A 335 -9.38 -12.00 -2.76
N VAL A 336 -10.43 -11.17 -2.76
CA VAL A 336 -11.53 -11.29 -3.70
C VAL A 336 -11.81 -9.96 -4.38
N SER A 337 -11.81 -9.96 -5.70
CA SER A 337 -12.07 -8.77 -6.53
C SER A 337 -13.28 -8.97 -7.44
N HIS A 338 -14.11 -7.93 -7.53
CA HIS A 338 -15.24 -7.80 -8.45
C HIS A 338 -15.09 -6.48 -9.22
N HIS A 339 -14.17 -6.40 -10.19
CA HIS A 339 -13.89 -5.19 -10.98
C HIS A 339 -13.53 -3.94 -10.14
N ALA A 340 -12.87 -4.12 -8.99
CA ALA A 340 -12.29 -3.05 -8.18
C ALA A 340 -11.19 -3.62 -7.27
N ASP A 341 -10.61 -2.78 -6.42
CA ASP A 341 -9.60 -3.18 -5.45
C ASP A 341 -10.04 -4.42 -4.65
N PRO A 342 -9.14 -5.41 -4.50
CA PRO A 342 -9.50 -6.66 -3.86
C PRO A 342 -9.78 -6.49 -2.36
N ILE A 343 -10.88 -7.08 -1.90
CA ILE A 343 -11.17 -7.23 -0.47
C ILE A 343 -10.39 -8.41 0.07
N ARG A 344 -9.57 -8.18 1.11
CA ARG A 344 -8.81 -9.23 1.79
C ARG A 344 -9.59 -9.81 2.97
N PHE A 345 -9.79 -11.12 2.94
CA PHE A 345 -10.28 -11.93 4.06
C PHE A 345 -9.10 -12.57 4.79
N SER A 346 -8.94 -12.24 6.06
CA SER A 346 -7.88 -12.79 6.90
C SER A 346 -8.08 -14.30 7.15
N PRO A 347 -7.00 -15.05 7.47
CA PRO A 347 -7.14 -16.46 7.84
C PRO A 347 -8.18 -16.70 8.93
N ASP A 348 -8.26 -15.84 9.95
CA ASP A 348 -9.23 -15.99 11.04
C ASP A 348 -10.68 -15.88 10.56
N GLU A 349 -10.96 -14.98 9.62
CA GLU A 349 -12.28 -14.85 8.98
C GLU A 349 -12.62 -16.09 8.16
N LEU A 350 -11.65 -16.60 7.38
CA LEU A 350 -11.82 -17.76 6.50
C LEU A 350 -12.19 -19.06 7.22
N GLN A 351 -11.97 -19.14 8.53
CA GLN A 351 -12.39 -20.30 9.33
C GLN A 351 -13.91 -20.52 9.29
N SER A 352 -14.70 -19.44 9.21
CA SER A 352 -16.16 -19.50 9.24
C SER A 352 -16.84 -18.57 8.24
N ILE A 353 -16.12 -18.08 7.23
CA ILE A 353 -16.61 -17.06 6.29
C ILE A 353 -17.86 -17.49 5.52
N LEU A 354 -18.00 -18.79 5.24
CA LEU A 354 -19.16 -19.36 4.53
C LEU A 354 -20.47 -19.24 5.34
N LEU A 355 -20.39 -19.09 6.66
CA LEU A 355 -21.53 -18.93 7.55
C LEU A 355 -21.62 -17.51 8.15
N ASP A 356 -20.71 -16.62 7.77
CA ASP A 356 -20.64 -15.27 8.31
C ASP A 356 -21.77 -14.41 7.71
N PRO A 357 -22.61 -13.78 8.55
CA PRO A 357 -23.70 -12.91 8.07
C PRO A 357 -23.22 -11.52 7.64
N THR A 358 -21.93 -11.20 7.74
CA THR A 358 -21.36 -9.92 7.32
C THR A 358 -21.54 -9.76 5.82
N THR A 359 -22.10 -8.62 5.43
CA THR A 359 -22.40 -8.29 4.03
C THR A 359 -21.45 -7.25 3.48
N TYR A 360 -21.10 -7.41 2.21
CA TYR A 360 -20.20 -6.55 1.46
C TYR A 360 -20.94 -6.01 0.23
N GLN A 361 -20.61 -4.79 -0.18
CA GLN A 361 -21.04 -4.25 -1.46
C GLN A 361 -19.96 -4.55 -2.49
N TRP A 362 -20.37 -5.15 -3.59
CA TRP A 362 -19.47 -5.61 -4.64
C TRP A 362 -19.69 -4.75 -5.88
N PRO A 363 -18.65 -4.08 -6.39
CA PRO A 363 -18.75 -3.33 -7.63
C PRO A 363 -18.94 -4.26 -8.83
N SER A 364 -19.17 -3.65 -9.98
CA SER A 364 -19.28 -4.35 -11.25
C SER A 364 -18.71 -3.48 -12.37
N VAL A 365 -18.58 -4.06 -13.57
CA VAL A 365 -18.21 -3.31 -14.78
C VAL A 365 -19.07 -2.06 -14.99
N ALA A 366 -20.35 -2.09 -14.58
CA ALA A 366 -21.29 -1.02 -14.83
C ALA A 366 -21.33 0.04 -13.71
N ILE A 367 -20.96 -0.34 -12.49
CA ILE A 367 -21.13 0.49 -11.28
C ILE A 367 -19.85 0.32 -10.45
N SER A 368 -18.97 1.32 -10.52
CA SER A 368 -17.75 1.39 -9.71
C SER A 368 -18.06 1.89 -8.30
N PRO A 369 -17.11 1.78 -7.34
CA PRO A 369 -17.29 2.31 -5.99
C PRO A 369 -17.62 3.81 -5.91
N ASP A 370 -17.18 4.61 -6.89
CA ASP A 370 -17.44 6.05 -6.96
C ASP A 370 -18.79 6.42 -7.60
N ASP A 371 -19.50 5.44 -8.17
CA ASP A 371 -20.80 5.69 -8.77
C ASP A 371 -21.85 5.97 -7.67
N PRO A 372 -22.66 7.04 -7.78
CA PRO A 372 -23.72 7.32 -6.80
C PRO A 372 -24.75 6.20 -6.63
N GLU A 373 -24.89 5.29 -7.59
CA GLU A 373 -25.75 4.11 -7.51
C GLU A 373 -25.10 2.94 -6.74
N PHE A 374 -23.79 2.98 -6.45
CA PHE A 374 -23.08 1.94 -5.70
C PHE A 374 -23.67 1.71 -4.31
N ASP A 375 -23.96 2.80 -3.58
CA ASP A 375 -24.60 2.76 -2.26
C ASP A 375 -26.01 2.13 -2.29
N LEU A 376 -26.62 2.01 -3.48
CA LEU A 376 -27.94 1.41 -3.68
C LEU A 376 -27.85 -0.09 -4.02
N LEU A 377 -26.66 -0.61 -4.31
CA LEU A 377 -26.47 -2.03 -4.59
C LEU A 377 -26.79 -2.88 -3.36
N PRO A 378 -27.44 -4.04 -3.55
CA PRO A 378 -27.70 -4.96 -2.45
C PRO A 378 -26.38 -5.51 -1.93
N ALA A 379 -26.09 -5.27 -0.65
CA ALA A 379 -24.99 -5.93 0.03
C ALA A 379 -25.29 -7.43 0.17
N LYS A 380 -24.28 -8.25 -0.08
CA LYS A 380 -24.35 -9.73 -0.06
C LYS A 380 -23.32 -10.30 0.89
N THR A 381 -23.61 -11.44 1.49
CA THR A 381 -22.57 -12.17 2.25
C THR A 381 -21.49 -12.71 1.32
N PHE A 382 -20.36 -13.14 1.88
CA PHE A 382 -19.35 -13.87 1.11
C PHE A 382 -19.95 -15.12 0.44
N ALA A 383 -20.78 -15.86 1.17
CA ALA A 383 -21.43 -17.05 0.63
C ALA A 383 -22.28 -16.72 -0.61
N GLU A 384 -23.13 -15.69 -0.54
CA GLU A 384 -24.03 -15.32 -1.64
C GLU A 384 -23.31 -14.70 -2.85
N ALA A 385 -22.24 -13.92 -2.62
CA ALA A 385 -21.55 -13.21 -3.69
C ALA A 385 -20.43 -14.04 -4.35
N VAL A 386 -19.72 -14.84 -3.55
CA VAL A 386 -18.50 -15.52 -3.95
C VAL A 386 -18.74 -17.02 -4.02
N ALA A 387 -19.12 -17.64 -2.90
CA ALA A 387 -19.13 -19.09 -2.78
C ALA A 387 -20.20 -19.76 -3.67
N ASP A 388 -21.44 -19.28 -3.61
CA ASP A 388 -22.56 -19.77 -4.42
C ASP A 388 -22.31 -19.55 -5.93
N SER A 389 -21.78 -18.37 -6.27
CA SER A 389 -21.45 -18.00 -7.65
C SER A 389 -20.32 -18.87 -8.21
N PHE A 390 -19.24 -19.04 -7.45
CA PHE A 390 -18.12 -19.90 -7.83
C PHE A 390 -18.56 -21.35 -8.00
N LEU A 391 -19.30 -21.90 -7.04
CA LEU A 391 -19.76 -23.29 -7.10
C LEU A 391 -20.69 -23.51 -8.30
N SER A 392 -21.57 -22.54 -8.58
CA SER A 392 -22.43 -22.60 -9.77
C SER A 392 -21.61 -22.70 -11.06
N ALA A 393 -20.55 -21.90 -11.21
CA ALA A 393 -19.70 -21.91 -12.39
C ALA A 393 -18.74 -23.11 -12.45
N TYR A 394 -18.33 -23.66 -11.31
CA TYR A 394 -17.40 -24.80 -11.24
C TYR A 394 -18.09 -26.14 -11.46
N ASP A 395 -19.29 -26.31 -10.91
CA ASP A 395 -20.07 -27.56 -11.03
C ASP A 395 -20.89 -27.63 -12.35
N ASP A 396 -20.81 -26.61 -13.21
CA ASP A 396 -21.54 -26.63 -14.48
C ASP A 396 -21.00 -27.73 -15.41
N PRO A 397 -21.86 -28.56 -16.03
CA PRO A 397 -21.43 -29.58 -16.98
C PRO A 397 -20.67 -29.05 -18.20
N ASP A 398 -20.78 -27.76 -18.54
CA ASP A 398 -20.10 -27.14 -19.68
C ASP A 398 -18.88 -26.28 -19.32
N THR A 399 -18.52 -26.21 -18.03
CA THR A 399 -17.38 -25.44 -17.54
C THR A 399 -16.10 -25.74 -18.32
N VAL A 400 -15.43 -24.68 -18.76
CA VAL A 400 -14.12 -24.73 -19.39
C VAL A 400 -13.08 -24.20 -18.40
N LEU A 401 -12.10 -25.04 -18.09
CA LEU A 401 -10.92 -24.62 -17.34
C LEU A 401 -9.82 -24.15 -18.29
N THR A 402 -9.26 -22.99 -18.00
CA THR A 402 -8.12 -22.38 -18.71
C THR A 402 -6.98 -22.13 -17.74
N THR A 403 -5.74 -22.12 -18.23
CA THR A 403 -4.55 -21.90 -17.40
C THR A 403 -3.76 -20.75 -17.96
N ASN A 404 -3.59 -19.67 -17.19
CA ASN A 404 -2.87 -18.45 -17.59
C ASN A 404 -3.30 -17.85 -18.94
N GLU A 405 -4.48 -18.21 -19.41
CA GLU A 405 -5.01 -17.79 -20.70
C GLU A 405 -6.41 -17.22 -20.46
N PRO A 406 -6.68 -16.01 -20.98
CA PRO A 406 -8.01 -15.42 -20.89
C PRO A 406 -9.02 -16.24 -21.67
N VAL A 407 -10.27 -16.22 -21.22
CA VAL A 407 -11.34 -16.87 -21.98
C VAL A 407 -11.88 -15.89 -23.03
N GLU A 408 -11.85 -16.29 -24.30
CA GLU A 408 -12.50 -15.53 -25.38
C GLU A 408 -14.03 -15.72 -25.33
N ALA A 409 -14.71 -15.06 -24.40
CA ALA A 409 -16.18 -14.98 -24.39
C ALA A 409 -16.70 -14.23 -25.64
N GLY A 410 -17.99 -14.34 -25.97
CA GLY A 410 -18.60 -13.77 -27.19
C GLY A 410 -18.45 -12.24 -27.38
N ASN A 411 -18.02 -11.51 -26.35
CA ASN A 411 -17.68 -10.08 -26.41
C ASN A 411 -16.16 -9.77 -26.48
N GLY A 412 -15.29 -10.80 -26.39
CA GLY A 412 -13.85 -10.70 -26.59
C GLY A 412 -13.12 -9.80 -25.59
N ARG A 413 -13.56 -9.71 -24.32
CA ARG A 413 -12.80 -8.99 -23.28
C ARG A 413 -11.64 -9.85 -22.76
N PRO A 414 -10.37 -9.44 -22.94
CA PRO A 414 -9.24 -10.19 -22.41
C PRO A 414 -9.12 -10.06 -20.88
N ALA A 415 -8.56 -11.08 -20.22
CA ALA A 415 -8.41 -11.15 -18.75
C ALA A 415 -7.54 -10.04 -18.15
N GLU A 416 -6.74 -9.36 -18.97
CA GLU A 416 -5.97 -8.16 -18.59
C GLU A 416 -6.86 -7.02 -18.05
N PHE A 417 -8.17 -7.03 -18.34
CA PHE A 417 -9.13 -6.08 -17.76
C PHE A 417 -9.87 -6.61 -16.53
N ALA A 418 -9.71 -7.90 -16.23
CA ALA A 418 -10.41 -8.57 -15.14
C ALA A 418 -9.52 -8.74 -13.91
N ILE A 419 -8.32 -9.31 -14.10
CA ILE A 419 -7.39 -9.62 -13.01
C ILE A 419 -6.75 -8.32 -12.50
N PRO A 420 -6.87 -7.99 -11.19
CA PRO A 420 -6.17 -6.84 -10.61
C PRO A 420 -4.66 -6.95 -10.81
N PHE A 421 -4.01 -5.81 -11.00
CA PHE A 421 -2.58 -5.73 -11.26
C PHE A 421 -1.74 -6.46 -10.19
N GLU A 422 -2.16 -6.36 -8.92
CA GLU A 422 -1.53 -7.00 -7.77
C GLU A 422 -1.46 -8.53 -7.88
N PHE A 423 -2.31 -9.13 -8.73
CA PHE A 423 -2.36 -10.56 -8.97
C PHE A 423 -1.67 -11.04 -10.24
N GLU A 424 -1.18 -10.14 -11.12
CA GLU A 424 -0.49 -10.53 -12.36
C GLU A 424 0.75 -11.40 -12.13
N SER A 425 1.33 -11.31 -10.93
CA SER A 425 2.48 -12.10 -10.51
C SER A 425 2.16 -13.55 -10.13
N PHE A 426 0.87 -13.92 -10.03
CA PHE A 426 0.43 -15.28 -9.75
C PHE A 426 -0.06 -15.98 -11.02
N ASN A 427 0.22 -17.27 -11.10
CA ASN A 427 -0.47 -18.11 -12.07
C ASN A 427 -1.94 -18.25 -11.67
N TYR A 428 -2.83 -18.45 -12.65
CA TYR A 428 -4.25 -18.59 -12.39
C TYR A 428 -4.92 -19.68 -13.23
N VAL A 429 -6.03 -20.19 -12.71
CA VAL A 429 -6.98 -21.02 -13.46
C VAL A 429 -8.25 -20.21 -13.69
N GLY A 430 -8.66 -20.07 -14.95
CA GLY A 430 -9.97 -19.51 -15.29
C GLY A 430 -11.03 -20.61 -15.29
N VAL A 431 -12.01 -20.50 -14.40
CA VAL A 431 -13.22 -21.34 -14.32
C VAL A 431 -14.33 -20.62 -15.08
N HIS A 432 -14.60 -21.06 -16.32
CA HIS A 432 -15.53 -20.38 -17.21
C HIS A 432 -16.79 -21.20 -17.47
N ASP A 433 -17.93 -20.63 -17.10
CA ASP A 433 -19.27 -21.06 -17.49
C ASP A 433 -19.73 -20.15 -18.65
N SER A 434 -20.05 -20.76 -19.80
CA SER A 434 -20.41 -20.03 -21.03
C SER A 434 -21.83 -19.45 -21.02
N GLY A 435 -22.62 -19.76 -20.00
CA GLY A 435 -24.00 -19.32 -19.89
C GLY A 435 -24.96 -20.24 -20.65
N ASP A 436 -25.92 -20.77 -19.91
CA ASP A 436 -26.86 -21.79 -20.38
C ASP A 436 -28.19 -21.19 -20.89
N ASN A 437 -28.38 -19.87 -20.76
CA ASN A 437 -29.68 -19.25 -21.01
C ASN A 437 -29.88 -18.88 -22.49
N PRO A 438 -30.78 -19.58 -23.21
CA PRO A 438 -31.03 -19.31 -24.62
C PRO A 438 -31.72 -17.95 -24.86
N ASP A 439 -32.30 -17.33 -23.84
CA ASP A 439 -32.93 -16.01 -23.95
C ASP A 439 -31.88 -14.88 -24.08
N TYR A 440 -30.62 -15.14 -23.69
CA TYR A 440 -29.53 -14.19 -23.74
C TYR A 440 -28.43 -14.53 -24.77
N ASP A 441 -28.62 -15.58 -25.59
CA ASP A 441 -27.70 -15.98 -26.68
C ASP A 441 -26.25 -16.20 -26.20
N GLY A 442 -26.07 -16.76 -24.99
CA GLY A 442 -24.75 -16.97 -24.36
C GLY A 442 -24.14 -15.72 -23.73
N LEU A 443 -24.96 -14.68 -23.51
CA LEU A 443 -24.57 -13.47 -22.81
C LEU A 443 -25.07 -13.53 -21.35
N ASP A 444 -24.72 -14.58 -20.63
CA ASP A 444 -24.92 -14.70 -19.18
C ASP A 444 -23.77 -15.47 -18.52
N TRP A 445 -22.61 -15.42 -19.17
CA TRP A 445 -21.41 -16.15 -18.79
C TRP A 445 -20.80 -15.61 -17.50
N VAL A 446 -20.15 -16.52 -16.76
CA VAL A 446 -19.44 -16.25 -15.52
C VAL A 446 -18.04 -16.82 -15.64
N THR A 447 -17.02 -16.02 -15.34
CA THR A 447 -15.63 -16.48 -15.25
C THR A 447 -15.07 -16.13 -13.88
N TRP A 448 -14.57 -17.14 -13.17
CA TRP A 448 -13.77 -16.95 -11.98
C TRP A 448 -12.30 -17.22 -12.30
N TYR A 449 -11.45 -16.20 -12.17
CA TYR A 449 -10.01 -16.39 -12.19
C TYR A 449 -9.52 -16.70 -10.78
N VAL A 450 -9.00 -17.90 -10.59
CA VAL A 450 -8.48 -18.39 -9.32
C VAL A 450 -6.96 -18.24 -9.34
N SER A 451 -6.44 -17.21 -8.68
CA SER A 451 -5.00 -16.99 -8.55
C SER A 451 -4.40 -17.97 -7.54
N ILE A 452 -3.33 -18.64 -7.94
CA ILE A 452 -2.65 -19.68 -7.18
C ILE A 452 -1.25 -19.21 -6.78
N ASN A 453 -0.94 -19.36 -5.49
CA ASN A 453 0.41 -19.21 -4.96
C ASN A 453 0.97 -20.59 -4.59
N TYR A 454 2.29 -20.72 -4.50
CA TYR A 454 2.94 -21.91 -3.97
C TYR A 454 3.56 -21.60 -2.60
N GLU A 455 3.11 -22.28 -1.56
CA GLU A 455 3.64 -22.15 -0.20
C GLU A 455 4.32 -23.45 0.21
N ASN A 456 5.64 -23.41 0.42
CA ASN A 456 6.46 -24.61 0.67
C ASN A 456 6.31 -25.67 -0.43
N GLY A 457 6.14 -25.22 -1.68
CA GLY A 457 5.98 -26.09 -2.85
C GLY A 457 4.58 -26.67 -3.04
N GLU A 458 3.61 -26.36 -2.18
CA GLU A 458 2.21 -26.77 -2.35
C GLU A 458 1.35 -25.62 -2.90
N PRO A 459 0.48 -25.87 -3.90
CA PRO A 459 -0.41 -24.85 -4.42
C PRO A 459 -1.50 -24.51 -3.41
N VAL A 460 -1.80 -23.22 -3.29
CA VAL A 460 -2.87 -22.68 -2.44
C VAL A 460 -3.58 -21.54 -3.16
N VAL A 461 -4.87 -21.36 -2.88
CA VAL A 461 -5.65 -20.25 -3.43
C VAL A 461 -5.27 -18.96 -2.71
N ILE A 462 -4.83 -17.94 -3.45
CA ILE A 462 -4.53 -16.60 -2.90
C ILE A 462 -5.56 -15.57 -3.32
N GLY A 463 -6.13 -15.69 -4.52
CA GLY A 463 -7.01 -14.69 -5.09
C GLY A 463 -8.19 -15.30 -5.86
N LEU A 464 -9.33 -14.61 -5.82
CA LEU A 464 -10.49 -14.86 -6.66
C LEU A 464 -10.89 -13.57 -7.36
N THR A 465 -11.01 -13.61 -8.67
CA THR A 465 -11.48 -12.48 -9.45
C THR A 465 -12.69 -12.89 -10.26
N LEU A 466 -13.79 -12.18 -10.09
CA LEU A 466 -14.99 -12.38 -10.89
C LEU A 466 -14.94 -11.48 -12.13
N ASP A 467 -15.11 -12.09 -13.29
CA ASP A 467 -15.50 -11.42 -14.52
C ASP A 467 -16.83 -12.02 -14.99
N VAL A 468 -17.83 -11.18 -15.16
CA VAL A 468 -19.19 -11.62 -15.45
C VAL A 468 -19.86 -10.62 -16.37
N TRP A 469 -20.69 -11.15 -17.26
CA TRP A 469 -21.63 -10.34 -18.01
C TRP A 469 -23.04 -10.87 -17.79
N ALA A 470 -23.93 -10.01 -17.30
CA ALA A 470 -25.35 -10.27 -17.23
C ALA A 470 -26.13 -9.00 -17.65
N PRO A 471 -27.19 -9.12 -18.46
CA PRO A 471 -27.92 -7.99 -19.04
C PRO A 471 -28.87 -7.25 -18.09
#